data_AF-A0A5N9BWE1-F1
#
_entry.id   AF-A0A5N9BWE1-F1
#
_cell.length_a   1.000
_cell.length_b   1.000
_cell.length_c   1.000
_cell.angle_alpha   90.00
_cell.angle_beta   90.00
_cell.angle_gamma   90.00
#
_symmetry.space_group_name_H-M   'P 1'
#
loop_
_entity.id
_entity.type
_entity.pdbx_description
1 polymer ?
#
loop_
_entity_poly.entity_id
_entity_poly.type
_entity_poly.pdbx_seq_one_letter_code
_entity_poly.pdbx_strand_id
1 'polypeptide(L)' 'MKVYLGVPRGFCAGVVRAIDVVELALKKFGTPIYVKHEIVHNP' A
#
# COMPACT_ATOMS: atom_id res chain seq x y z
N MET A 1 13.67 18.59 23.37
CA MET A 1 12.46 17.74 23.37
C MET A 1 12.86 16.34 22.94
N LYS A 2 12.45 15.28 23.65
CA LYS A 2 12.73 13.89 23.25
C LYS A 2 11.49 13.30 22.57
N VAL A 3 11.67 12.58 21.47
CA VAL A 3 10.61 11.91 20.69
C VAL A 3 10.85 10.40 20.75
N TYR A 4 9.79 9.63 20.97
CA TYR A 4 9.83 8.17 21.03
C TYR A 4 8.91 7.59 19.96
N LEU A 5 9.32 6.47 19.36
CA LEU A 5 8.57 5.78 18.30
C LEU A 5 8.24 4.36 18.74
N GLY A 6 6.98 3.95 18.55
CA GLY A 6 6.53 2.60 18.84
C GLY A 6 7.07 1.56 17.85
N VAL A 7 7.10 0.29 18.29
CA VAL A 7 7.46 -0.87 17.47
C VAL A 7 6.53 -2.05 17.78
N PRO A 8 6.00 -2.75 16.76
CA PRO A 8 6.15 -2.48 15.32
C PRO A 8 5.34 -1.25 14.90
N ARG A 9 5.79 -0.57 13.83
CA ARG A 9 5.08 0.57 13.23
C ARG A 9 5.11 0.49 11.71
N GLY A 10 4.11 1.05 11.06
CA GLY A 10 4.00 1.06 9.59
C GLY A 10 3.14 -0.08 9.06
N PHE A 11 3.50 -0.59 7.87
CA PHE A 11 2.68 -1.51 7.12
C PHE A 11 2.83 -2.96 7.56
N CYS A 12 1.72 -3.68 7.62
CA CYS A 12 1.73 -5.12 7.76
C CYS A 12 1.94 -5.79 6.38
N ALA A 13 2.22 -7.09 6.38
CA ALA A 13 2.41 -7.86 5.15
C ALA A 13 1.22 -7.76 4.17
N GLY A 14 -0.02 -7.63 4.70
CA GLY A 14 -1.22 -7.46 3.88
C GLY A 14 -1.25 -6.14 3.12
N VAL A 15 -0.88 -5.04 3.78
CA VAL A 15 -0.81 -3.70 3.17
C VAL A 15 0.26 -3.65 2.10
N VAL A 16 1.46 -4.16 2.39
CA VAL A 16 2.56 -4.23 1.42
C VAL A 16 2.12 -5.00 0.17
N ARG A 17 1.58 -6.21 0.35
CA ARG A 17 1.12 -7.04 -0.76
C ARG A 17 0.01 -6.38 -1.58
N ALA A 18 -0.93 -5.68 -0.93
CA ALA A 18 -2.03 -5.02 -1.62
C ALA A 18 -1.52 -3.91 -2.57
N ILE A 19 -0.54 -3.13 -2.11
CA ILE A 19 0.11 -2.09 -2.92
C ILE A 19 0.90 -2.72 -4.07
N ASP A 20 1.73 -3.73 -3.79
CA ASP A 20 2.56 -4.41 -4.80
C ASP A 20 1.73 -4.99 -5.95
N VAL A 21 0.55 -5.56 -5.67
CA VAL A 21 -0.34 -6.11 -6.70
C VAL A 21 -0.80 -5.04 -7.67
N VAL A 22 -1.15 -3.85 -7.20
CA VAL A 22 -1.58 -2.74 -8.06
C VAL A 22 -0.41 -2.24 -8.91
N GLU A 23 0.78 -2.11 -8.32
CA GLU A 23 1.99 -1.72 -9.06
C GLU A 23 2.37 -2.73 -10.15
N LEU A 24 2.31 -4.03 -9.83
CA LEU A 24 2.59 -5.09 -10.78
C LEU A 24 1.55 -5.13 -11.90
N ALA A 25 0.27 -4.90 -11.59
CA ALA A 25 -0.78 -4.81 -12.59
C ALA A 25 -0.54 -3.63 -13.55
N LEU A 26 -0.18 -2.45 -13.02
CA LEU A 26 0.17 -1.28 -13.83
C LEU A 26 1.37 -1.54 -14.72
N LYS A 27 2.43 -2.16 -14.21
CA LYS A 27 3.63 -2.51 -15.01
C LYS A 27 3.32 -3.51 -16.11
N LYS A 28 2.46 -4.50 -15.84
CA LYS A 28 2.15 -5.59 -16.77
C LYS A 28 1.12 -5.22 -17.82
N PHE A 29 0.11 -4.44 -17.46
CA PHE A 29 -1.06 -4.19 -18.31
C PHE A 29 -1.20 -2.73 -18.75
N GLY A 30 -0.40 -1.82 -18.20
CA GLY A 30 -0.52 -0.38 -18.46
C GLY A 30 -1.77 0.22 -17.81
N THR A 31 -2.09 1.45 -18.16
CA THR A 31 -3.27 2.18 -17.66
C THR A 31 -4.47 2.05 -18.60
N PRO A 32 -5.73 2.02 -18.10
CA PRO A 32 -6.12 2.12 -16.69
C PRO A 32 -6.20 0.77 -15.95
N ILE A 33 -5.85 0.77 -14.66
CA ILE A 33 -6.16 -0.30 -13.70
C ILE A 33 -7.25 0.20 -12.75
N TYR A 34 -8.31 -0.57 -12.60
CA TYR A 34 -9.40 -0.26 -11.68
C TYR A 34 -9.25 -1.02 -10.37
N VAL A 35 -9.41 -0.32 -9.26
CA VAL A 35 -9.45 -0.90 -7.91
C VAL A 35 -10.85 -0.69 -7.34
N LYS A 36 -11.44 -1.76 -6.78
CA LYS A 36 -12.74 -1.68 -6.13
C LYS A 36 -12.56 -1.13 -4.71
N HIS A 37 -13.02 0.09 -4.48
CA HIS A 37 -12.72 0.91 -3.28
C HIS A 37 -11.24 1.27 -3.15
N GLU A 38 -10.89 1.96 -2.07
CA GLU A 38 -9.51 2.26 -1.73
C GLU A 38 -8.74 0.96 -1.43
N ILE A 39 -7.56 0.79 -2.01
CA ILE A 39 -6.71 -0.39 -1.78
C ILE A 39 -6.22 -0.45 -0.32
N VAL A 40 -5.97 0.72 0.27
CA VAL A 40 -5.64 0.97 1.67
C VAL A 40 -6.24 2.32 2.06
N HIS A 41 -6.69 2.49 3.31
CA HIS A 41 -7.24 3.75 3.79
C HIS A 41 -6.13 4.72 4.22
N ASN A 42 -5.40 5.24 3.24
CA ASN A 42 -4.38 6.26 3.44
C ASN A 42 -4.53 7.35 2.36
N PRO A 43 -5.17 8.49 2.68
CA PRO A 43 -5.40 9.59 1.74
C PRO A 43 -4.10 10.27 1.28
#